data_AF-A0A814MGV0-F1
#
_entry.id   AF-A0A814MGV0-F1
#
_cell.length_a   1.000
_cell.length_b   1.000
_cell.length_c   1.000
_cell.angle_alpha   90.00
_cell.angle_beta   90.00
_cell.angle_gamma   90.00
#
_symmetry.space_group_name_H-M   'P 1'
#
loop_
_entity.id
_entity.type
_entity.pdbx_description
1 polymer ?
#
loop_
_entity_poly.entity_id
_entity_poly.type
_entity_poly.pdbx_seq_one_letter_code
_entity_poly.pdbx_strand_id
1 'polypeptide(L)'
;SYEAFYFSSHNHELRADTTRLSSPLRHNIRDMADNGLTPLQIKKVVKVLHPDLSIDSKIKSVVEYRQQENRSCIKFTEELRAWCLQRTAIPGPIDMHEIFVPYFHVVDVNNTFIFMTTRQLLSTCLHSSVLAIDCTYKVTSNALPLSVFGTSDMNRKFYPMGLCLISTDESATTYKTFFRELQVCASRINYQTYTISHAMADGAAGITSAMSELPLGNIP
;
A
#
# COMPACT_ATOMS: atom_id res chain seq x y z
N SER A 1 43.71 32.37 -30.92
CA SER A 1 42.92 31.56 -29.96
C SER A 1 42.00 30.67 -30.77
N TYR A 2 42.20 29.36 -30.93
CA TYR A 2 42.82 28.35 -30.08
C TYR A 2 43.59 27.33 -30.94
N GLU A 3 44.69 26.81 -30.39
CA GLU A 3 45.53 25.76 -30.98
C GLU A 3 44.84 24.39 -30.96
N ALA A 4 44.96 23.67 -32.07
CA ALA A 4 44.65 22.25 -32.15
C ALA A 4 45.89 21.44 -31.73
N PHE A 5 45.77 20.67 -30.65
CA PHE A 5 46.77 19.67 -30.27
C PHE A 5 46.25 18.28 -30.61
N TYR A 6 46.90 17.63 -31.57
CA TYR A 6 46.86 16.18 -31.73
C TYR A 6 47.77 15.56 -30.66
N PHE A 7 47.24 14.62 -29.86
CA PHE A 7 48.05 13.68 -29.11
C PHE A 7 47.60 12.24 -29.38
N SER A 8 48.62 11.43 -29.57
CA SER A 8 48.68 10.04 -30.03
C SER A 8 47.99 9.02 -29.13
N SER A 9 47.49 7.96 -29.78
CA SER A 9 47.23 6.61 -29.26
C SER A 9 47.92 6.28 -27.93
N HIS A 10 47.13 6.08 -26.88
CA HIS A 10 47.53 5.38 -25.67
C HIS A 10 46.59 4.20 -25.46
N ASN A 11 47.19 3.04 -25.21
CA ASN A 11 46.58 1.73 -25.03
C ASN A 11 45.32 1.78 -24.14
N HIS A 12 44.17 1.41 -24.70
CA HIS A 12 43.04 0.99 -23.90
C HIS A 12 43.32 -0.41 -23.35
N GLU A 13 44.04 -0.45 -22.23
CA GLU A 13 43.95 -1.57 -21.31
C GLU A 13 42.48 -1.76 -20.91
N LEU A 14 42.06 -3.03 -20.92
CA LEU A 14 40.74 -3.53 -20.56
C LEU A 14 40.29 -3.03 -19.19
N ARG A 15 39.53 -1.92 -19.14
CA ARG A 15 38.70 -1.60 -17.97
C ARG A 15 37.45 -2.46 -18.04
N ALA A 16 37.41 -3.48 -17.21
CA ALA A 16 36.22 -4.31 -16.99
C ALA A 16 35.02 -3.42 -16.64
N ASP A 17 33.93 -3.62 -17.37
CA ASP A 17 32.68 -2.89 -17.30
C ASP A 17 31.98 -3.16 -15.94
N THR A 18 32.27 -2.34 -14.94
CA THR A 18 31.72 -2.45 -13.56
C THR A 18 30.25 -2.04 -13.45
N THR A 19 29.61 -1.70 -14.56
CA THR A 19 28.24 -1.18 -14.58
C THR A 19 27.18 -2.27 -14.38
N ARG A 20 27.42 -3.53 -14.77
CA ARG A 20 26.41 -4.60 -14.75
C ARG A 20 26.68 -5.67 -13.68
N LEU A 21 25.61 -6.16 -13.04
CA LEU A 21 25.69 -7.36 -12.19
C LEU A 21 26.10 -8.54 -13.07
N SER A 22 26.96 -9.43 -12.55
CA SER A 22 27.24 -10.69 -13.23
C SER A 22 25.94 -11.49 -13.40
N SER A 23 25.82 -12.21 -14.51
CA SER A 23 24.62 -13.00 -14.81
C SER A 23 24.27 -14.02 -13.70
N PRO A 24 25.23 -14.72 -13.05
CA PRO A 24 24.90 -15.66 -11.98
C PRO A 24 24.36 -14.96 -10.72
N LEU A 25 24.96 -13.83 -10.34
CA LEU A 25 24.53 -13.09 -9.16
C LEU A 25 23.15 -12.45 -9.38
N ARG A 26 22.88 -11.95 -10.59
CA ARG A 26 21.55 -11.44 -10.96
C ARG A 26 20.50 -12.56 -10.91
N HIS A 27 20.84 -13.78 -11.32
CA HIS A 27 19.95 -14.94 -11.22
C HIS A 27 19.65 -15.29 -9.76
N ASN A 28 20.67 -15.37 -8.91
CA ASN A 28 20.49 -15.66 -7.47
C ASN A 28 19.63 -14.59 -6.77
N ILE A 29 19.84 -13.30 -7.09
CA ILE A 29 19.02 -12.21 -6.55
C ILE A 29 17.56 -12.36 -6.99
N ARG A 30 17.31 -12.77 -8.24
CA ARG A 30 15.96 -13.02 -8.76
C ARG A 30 15.31 -14.19 -8.02
N ASP A 31 16.00 -15.32 -7.87
CA ASP A 31 15.47 -16.48 -7.18
C ASP A 31 15.12 -16.16 -5.73
N MET A 32 15.97 -15.41 -5.02
CA MET A 32 15.66 -14.96 -3.66
C MET A 32 14.41 -14.04 -3.62
N ALA A 33 14.26 -13.15 -4.59
CA ALA A 33 13.08 -12.28 -4.69
C ALA A 33 11.80 -13.08 -5.03
N ASP A 34 11.90 -14.06 -5.93
CA ASP A 34 10.81 -14.95 -6.33
C ASP A 34 10.37 -15.85 -5.15
N ASN A 35 11.24 -16.10 -4.18
CA ASN A 35 10.93 -16.76 -2.90
C ASN A 35 10.47 -15.80 -1.78
N GLY A 36 10.18 -14.53 -2.10
CA GLY A 36 9.57 -13.57 -1.18
C GLY A 36 10.52 -12.82 -0.24
N LEU A 37 11.84 -12.89 -0.46
CA LEU A 37 12.78 -12.10 0.35
C LEU A 37 12.75 -10.62 -0.04
N THR A 38 12.75 -9.76 0.98
CA THR A 38 12.85 -8.30 0.81
C THR A 38 14.25 -7.86 0.38
N PRO A 39 14.41 -6.68 -0.24
CA PRO A 39 15.74 -6.15 -0.62
C PRO A 39 16.74 -6.12 0.55
N LEU A 40 16.26 -5.87 1.77
CA LEU A 40 17.10 -5.81 2.96
C LEU A 40 17.61 -7.21 3.37
N GLN A 41 16.75 -8.24 3.26
CA GLN A 41 17.12 -9.64 3.52
C GLN A 41 18.10 -10.15 2.47
N ILE A 42 17.83 -9.86 1.19
CA ILE A 42 18.73 -10.22 0.08
C ILE A 42 20.08 -9.53 0.25
N LYS A 43 20.11 -8.25 0.62
CA LYS A 43 21.35 -7.52 0.91
C LYS A 43 22.16 -8.18 2.03
N LYS A 44 21.52 -8.65 3.10
CA LYS A 44 22.20 -9.36 4.19
C LYS A 44 22.86 -10.65 3.67
N VAL A 45 22.14 -11.44 2.88
CA VAL A 45 22.66 -12.70 2.30
C VAL A 45 23.82 -12.41 1.34
N VAL A 46 23.65 -11.47 0.43
CA VAL A 46 24.68 -11.11 -0.56
C VAL A 46 25.93 -10.55 0.12
N LYS A 47 25.80 -9.76 1.19
CA LYS A 47 26.94 -9.22 1.94
C LYS A 47 27.73 -10.31 2.69
N VAL A 48 27.06 -11.38 3.12
CA VAL A 48 27.73 -12.55 3.72
C VAL A 48 28.50 -13.34 2.67
N LEU A 49 27.91 -13.54 1.49
CA LEU A 49 28.53 -14.33 0.41
C LEU A 49 29.58 -13.55 -0.39
N HIS A 50 29.44 -12.23 -0.47
CA HIS A 50 30.29 -11.32 -1.24
C HIS A 50 30.51 -10.00 -0.48
N PRO A 51 31.42 -9.98 0.51
CA PRO A 51 31.64 -8.83 1.40
C PRO A 51 32.07 -7.54 0.68
N ASP A 52 32.81 -7.70 -0.42
CA ASP A 52 33.46 -6.59 -1.14
C ASP A 52 32.56 -5.97 -2.23
N LEU A 53 31.36 -6.54 -2.44
CA LEU A 53 30.46 -6.11 -3.52
C LEU A 53 29.53 -4.98 -3.06
N SER A 54 29.78 -3.75 -3.56
CA SER A 54 28.87 -2.62 -3.36
C SER A 54 27.80 -2.56 -4.47
N ILE A 55 26.69 -3.26 -4.27
CA ILE A 55 25.61 -3.40 -5.28
C ILE A 55 24.20 -3.11 -4.75
N ASP A 56 24.08 -2.35 -3.66
CA ASP A 56 22.82 -2.06 -2.98
C ASP A 56 21.73 -1.51 -3.92
N SER A 57 22.08 -0.52 -4.75
CA SER A 57 21.15 0.06 -5.72
C SER A 57 20.71 -0.95 -6.79
N LYS A 58 21.61 -1.87 -7.19
CA LYS A 58 21.33 -2.89 -8.20
C LYS A 58 20.44 -4.01 -7.66
N ILE A 59 20.60 -4.39 -6.39
CA ILE A 59 19.69 -5.34 -5.71
C ILE A 59 18.28 -4.75 -5.68
N LYS A 60 18.14 -3.48 -5.27
CA LYS A 60 16.86 -2.78 -5.24
C LYS A 60 16.20 -2.78 -6.62
N SER A 61 16.91 -2.39 -7.67
CA SER A 61 16.37 -2.38 -9.04
C SER A 61 15.98 -3.77 -9.56
N VAL A 62 16.71 -4.83 -9.23
CA VAL A 62 16.35 -6.20 -9.66
C VAL A 62 15.09 -6.70 -8.94
N VAL A 63 14.95 -6.41 -7.64
CA VAL A 63 13.76 -6.78 -6.87
C VAL A 63 12.55 -5.98 -7.32
N GLU A 64 12.69 -4.68 -7.56
CA GLU A 64 11.62 -3.82 -8.08
C GLU A 64 11.16 -4.26 -9.47
N TYR A 65 12.11 -4.56 -10.38
CA TYR A 65 11.80 -5.08 -11.71
C TYR A 65 11.10 -6.45 -11.64
N ARG A 66 11.52 -7.34 -10.73
CA ARG A 66 10.87 -8.65 -10.56
C ARG A 66 9.48 -8.56 -9.95
N GLN A 67 9.29 -7.68 -8.96
CA GLN A 67 7.95 -7.35 -8.47
C GLN A 67 7.08 -6.81 -9.60
N GLN A 68 7.65 -6.02 -10.51
CA GLN A 68 6.95 -5.51 -11.69
C GLN A 68 6.61 -6.60 -12.72
N GLU A 69 7.47 -7.61 -12.94
CA GLU A 69 7.18 -8.77 -13.81
C GLU A 69 6.19 -9.78 -13.19
N ASN A 70 6.29 -10.05 -11.89
CA ASN A 70 5.36 -10.93 -11.16
C ASN A 70 3.96 -10.31 -11.02
N ARG A 71 3.81 -9.01 -11.28
CA ARG A 71 2.52 -8.36 -11.58
C ARG A 71 2.01 -8.77 -12.98
N SER A 72 1.96 -10.06 -13.31
CA SER A 72 1.03 -10.54 -14.35
C SER A 72 -0.40 -10.35 -13.80
N CYS A 73 -0.80 -9.08 -13.87
CA CYS A 73 -1.73 -8.34 -13.01
C CYS A 73 -3.20 -8.74 -13.24
N ILE A 74 -3.50 -9.39 -14.35
CA ILE A 74 -4.87 -9.57 -14.83
C ILE A 74 -5.62 -10.63 -13.99
N LYS A 75 -5.00 -11.78 -13.70
CA LYS A 75 -5.64 -12.84 -12.91
C LYS A 75 -5.90 -12.43 -11.46
N PHE A 76 -4.92 -11.80 -10.81
CA PHE A 76 -5.09 -11.26 -9.46
C PHE A 76 -6.22 -10.23 -9.38
N THR A 77 -6.34 -9.36 -10.39
CA THR A 77 -7.36 -8.30 -10.41
C THR A 77 -8.77 -8.89 -10.58
N GLU A 78 -8.97 -9.87 -11.47
CA GLU A 78 -10.27 -10.51 -11.68
C GLU A 78 -10.71 -11.34 -10.46
N GLU A 79 -9.82 -12.16 -9.90
CA GLU A 79 -10.08 -12.97 -8.71
C GLU A 79 -10.38 -12.10 -7.50
N LEU A 80 -9.59 -11.04 -7.29
CA LEU A 80 -9.79 -10.10 -6.19
C LEU A 80 -11.11 -9.34 -6.34
N ARG A 81 -11.45 -8.91 -7.55
CA ARG A 81 -12.73 -8.27 -7.84
C ARG A 81 -13.90 -9.21 -7.57
N ALA A 82 -13.81 -10.48 -7.99
CA ALA A 82 -14.82 -11.48 -7.70
C ALA A 82 -14.97 -11.73 -6.19
N TRP A 83 -13.86 -11.81 -5.46
CA TRP A 83 -13.85 -11.95 -4.01
C TRP A 83 -14.54 -10.77 -3.30
N CYS A 84 -14.29 -9.54 -3.77
CA CYS A 84 -14.94 -8.34 -3.24
C CYS A 84 -16.44 -8.35 -3.50
N LEU A 85 -16.86 -8.68 -4.73
CA LEU A 85 -18.28 -8.76 -5.12
C LEU A 85 -19.07 -9.70 -4.21
N GLN A 86 -18.51 -10.88 -3.89
CA GLN A 86 -19.11 -11.88 -3.01
C GLN A 86 -19.27 -11.40 -1.56
N ARG A 87 -18.60 -10.32 -1.16
CA ARG A 87 -18.55 -9.80 0.22
C ARG A 87 -19.16 -8.42 0.36
N THR A 88 -19.96 -7.97 -0.60
CA THR A 88 -20.62 -6.65 -0.53
C THR A 88 -21.81 -6.62 0.44
N ALA A 89 -22.38 -7.78 0.76
CA ALA A 89 -23.48 -7.89 1.70
C ALA A 89 -23.00 -7.61 3.13
N ILE A 90 -23.74 -6.77 3.87
CA ILE A 90 -23.47 -6.50 5.28
C ILE A 90 -23.92 -7.73 6.09
N PRO A 91 -23.04 -8.36 6.88
CA PRO A 91 -23.40 -9.51 7.70
C PRO A 91 -24.47 -9.17 8.74
N GLY A 92 -25.28 -10.18 9.07
CA GLY A 92 -26.29 -10.06 10.12
C GLY A 92 -25.67 -9.90 11.52
N PRO A 93 -26.50 -9.73 12.57
CA PRO A 93 -26.01 -9.66 13.94
C PRO A 93 -25.29 -10.93 14.41
N ILE A 94 -25.67 -12.11 13.89
CA ILE A 94 -25.08 -13.39 14.28
C ILE A 94 -23.65 -13.51 13.73
N ASP A 95 -23.43 -13.02 12.51
CA ASP A 95 -22.16 -13.12 11.79
C ASP A 95 -21.34 -11.81 11.87
N MET A 96 -21.45 -11.09 12.99
CA MET A 96 -20.90 -9.74 13.15
C MET A 96 -19.37 -9.63 12.98
N HIS A 97 -18.67 -10.76 13.05
CA HIS A 97 -17.22 -10.86 12.88
C HIS A 97 -16.80 -11.18 11.44
N GLU A 98 -17.75 -11.50 10.55
CA GLU A 98 -17.43 -11.74 9.16
C GLU A 98 -16.97 -10.46 8.45
N ILE A 99 -15.95 -10.61 7.62
CA ILE A 99 -15.43 -9.52 6.82
C ILE A 99 -16.35 -9.29 5.64
N PHE A 100 -16.73 -8.03 5.46
CA PHE A 100 -17.42 -7.57 4.29
C PHE A 100 -16.72 -6.35 3.69
N VAL A 101 -17.08 -6.04 2.45
CA VAL A 101 -16.47 -5.02 1.60
C VAL A 101 -17.54 -3.98 1.27
N PRO A 102 -17.67 -2.91 2.08
CA PRO A 102 -18.67 -1.87 1.83
C PRO A 102 -18.50 -1.22 0.46
N TYR A 103 -17.25 -1.07 0.01
CA TYR A 103 -16.91 -0.45 -1.26
C TYR A 103 -15.58 -0.98 -1.79
N PHE A 104 -15.51 -1.16 -3.11
CA PHE A 104 -14.27 -1.47 -3.80
C PHE A 104 -14.26 -0.88 -5.22
N HIS A 105 -13.07 -0.57 -5.69
CA HIS A 105 -12.74 -0.23 -7.07
C HIS A 105 -11.47 -0.98 -7.44
N VAL A 106 -11.57 -1.96 -8.35
CA VAL A 106 -10.45 -2.83 -8.73
C VAL A 106 -10.38 -2.87 -10.25
N VAL A 107 -9.43 -2.11 -10.81
CA VAL A 107 -9.16 -2.02 -12.26
C VAL A 107 -7.83 -2.68 -12.60
N ASP A 108 -6.79 -2.36 -11.83
CA ASP A 108 -5.46 -2.97 -11.90
C ASP A 108 -4.68 -2.63 -10.61
N VAL A 109 -3.43 -3.10 -10.49
CA VAL A 109 -2.57 -2.86 -9.31
C VAL A 109 -2.32 -1.37 -9.02
N ASN A 110 -2.33 -0.50 -10.03
CA ASN A 110 -2.15 0.95 -9.86
C ASN A 110 -3.48 1.69 -9.68
N ASN A 111 -4.61 1.02 -9.84
CA ASN A 111 -5.94 1.56 -9.62
C ASN A 111 -6.82 0.55 -8.88
N THR A 112 -6.47 0.39 -7.60
CA THR A 112 -7.15 -0.48 -6.63
C THR A 112 -7.46 0.32 -5.36
N PHE A 113 -8.71 0.19 -4.89
CA PHE A 113 -9.19 0.62 -3.60
C PHE A 113 -10.15 -0.45 -3.07
N ILE A 114 -9.93 -0.98 -1.88
CA ILE A 114 -10.83 -1.95 -1.26
C ILE A 114 -10.97 -1.60 0.21
N PHE A 115 -12.17 -1.20 0.64
CA PHE A 115 -12.47 -1.00 2.04
C PHE A 115 -13.02 -2.31 2.62
N MET A 116 -12.42 -2.80 3.70
CA MET A 116 -12.81 -4.01 4.41
C MET A 116 -13.08 -3.70 5.87
N THR A 117 -14.14 -4.28 6.42
CA THR A 117 -14.50 -4.13 7.83
C THR A 117 -15.38 -5.30 8.29
N THR A 118 -15.75 -5.30 9.57
CA THR A 118 -16.76 -6.19 10.14
C THR A 118 -17.79 -5.34 10.86
N ARG A 119 -18.98 -5.90 11.08
CA ARG A 119 -20.03 -5.19 11.81
C ARG A 119 -19.56 -4.84 13.23
N GLN A 120 -18.86 -5.77 13.88
CA GLN A 120 -18.33 -5.55 15.23
C GLN A 120 -17.34 -4.37 15.30
N LEU A 121 -16.43 -4.26 14.33
CA LEU A 121 -15.42 -3.18 14.32
C LEU A 121 -16.10 -1.81 14.20
N LEU A 122 -17.06 -1.69 13.28
CA LEU A 122 -17.84 -0.46 13.12
C LEU A 122 -18.67 -0.15 14.37
N SER A 123 -19.46 -1.10 14.86
CA SER A 123 -20.31 -0.88 16.05
C SER A 123 -19.52 -0.41 17.27
N THR A 124 -18.27 -0.86 17.42
CA THR A 124 -17.39 -0.45 18.53
C THR A 124 -16.89 0.98 18.37
N CYS A 125 -16.58 1.40 17.15
CA CYS A 125 -15.84 2.64 16.89
C CYS A 125 -16.73 3.84 16.54
N LEU A 126 -17.97 3.62 16.10
CA LEU A 126 -18.87 4.67 15.59
C LEU A 126 -19.33 5.69 16.65
N HIS A 127 -19.01 5.48 17.92
CA HIS A 127 -19.26 6.45 18.99
C HIS A 127 -18.21 7.56 19.09
N SER A 128 -17.07 7.42 18.40
CA SER A 128 -16.00 8.41 18.42
C SER A 128 -16.05 9.29 17.19
N SER A 129 -15.91 10.60 17.38
CA SER A 129 -15.79 11.55 16.27
C SER A 129 -14.33 11.80 15.84
N VAL A 130 -13.37 11.07 16.42
CA VAL A 130 -11.94 11.18 16.13
C VAL A 130 -11.47 9.90 15.45
N LEU A 131 -10.92 10.05 14.26
CA LEU A 131 -10.38 8.95 13.46
C LEU A 131 -8.85 9.00 13.46
N ALA A 132 -8.20 7.91 13.82
CA ALA A 132 -6.79 7.69 13.60
C ALA A 132 -6.59 6.93 12.29
N ILE A 133 -5.66 7.40 11.47
CA ILE A 133 -5.35 6.84 10.15
C ILE A 133 -3.85 6.59 10.12
N ASP A 134 -3.48 5.33 9.86
CA ASP A 134 -2.09 4.92 9.70
C ASP A 134 -1.95 4.07 8.43
N CYS A 135 -0.86 4.22 7.70
CA CYS A 135 -0.62 3.47 6.48
C CYS A 135 0.60 2.55 6.62
N THR A 136 0.36 1.25 6.45
CA THR A 136 1.40 0.23 6.45
C THR A 136 1.72 -0.16 5.01
N TYR A 137 2.88 0.28 4.52
CA TYR A 137 3.15 0.32 3.08
C TYR A 137 3.32 -1.03 2.37
N LYS A 138 3.48 -2.17 3.06
CA LYS A 138 3.93 -3.43 2.39
C LYS A 138 3.40 -4.71 3.04
N VAL A 139 2.10 -4.96 2.91
CA VAL A 139 1.48 -6.18 3.49
C VAL A 139 1.20 -7.27 2.43
N THR A 140 1.13 -6.91 1.15
CA THR A 140 0.76 -7.85 0.08
C THR A 140 1.95 -8.23 -0.83
N SER A 141 1.86 -9.39 -1.49
CA SER A 141 2.83 -9.86 -2.50
C SER A 141 2.98 -8.88 -3.66
N ASN A 142 1.95 -8.08 -3.94
CA ASN A 142 1.94 -7.03 -4.96
C ASN A 142 2.43 -5.66 -4.46
N ALA A 143 2.84 -5.59 -3.19
CA ALA A 143 3.28 -4.37 -2.50
C ALA A 143 2.23 -3.24 -2.51
N LEU A 144 0.95 -3.59 -2.51
CA LEU A 144 -0.15 -2.64 -2.30
C LEU A 144 -0.14 -2.16 -0.84
N PRO A 145 -0.13 -0.83 -0.59
CA PRO A 145 -0.26 -0.29 0.76
C PRO A 145 -1.58 -0.69 1.42
N LEU A 146 -1.51 -0.89 2.74
CA LEU A 146 -2.66 -1.17 3.59
C LEU A 146 -2.82 -0.04 4.61
N SER A 147 -3.86 0.78 4.45
CA SER A 147 -4.24 1.78 5.43
C SER A 147 -5.14 1.16 6.51
N VAL A 148 -4.79 1.39 7.77
CA VAL A 148 -5.56 1.01 8.95
C VAL A 148 -6.26 2.25 9.46
N PHE A 149 -7.56 2.10 9.72
CA PHE A 149 -8.39 3.16 10.27
C PHE A 149 -8.96 2.69 11.59
N GLY A 150 -9.06 3.58 12.56
CA GLY A 150 -9.61 3.24 13.85
C GLY A 150 -9.80 4.43 14.75
N THR A 151 -10.13 4.18 16.00
CA THR A 151 -10.24 5.21 17.03
C THR A 151 -9.59 4.74 18.31
N SER A 152 -9.34 5.66 19.25
CA SER A 152 -8.85 5.32 20.57
C SER A 152 -9.89 5.67 21.63
N ASP A 153 -10.03 4.83 22.64
CA ASP A 153 -10.87 5.13 23.79
C ASP A 153 -10.15 6.03 24.81
N MET A 154 -10.88 6.43 25.86
CA MET A 154 -10.33 7.22 26.97
C MET A 154 -9.22 6.49 27.74
N ASN A 155 -9.13 5.16 27.62
CA ASN A 155 -8.09 4.33 28.22
C ASN A 155 -6.86 4.20 27.30
N ARG A 156 -6.79 4.98 26.22
CA ARG A 156 -5.69 5.00 25.23
C ARG A 156 -5.54 3.68 24.48
N LYS A 157 -6.60 2.86 24.43
CA LYS A 157 -6.60 1.64 23.64
C LYS A 157 -7.10 1.97 22.24
N PHE A 158 -6.33 1.56 21.23
CA PHE A 158 -6.72 1.67 19.83
C PHE A 158 -7.65 0.52 19.43
N TYR A 159 -8.72 0.87 18.72
CA TYR A 159 -9.68 -0.06 18.14
C TYR A 159 -9.71 0.14 16.63
N PRO A 160 -9.32 -0.88 15.84
CA PRO A 160 -9.45 -0.81 14.40
C PRO A 160 -10.93 -0.76 14.03
N MET A 161 -11.24 0.09 13.08
CA MET A 161 -12.57 0.24 12.46
C MET A 161 -12.62 -0.47 11.11
N GLY A 162 -11.49 -0.54 10.41
CA GLY A 162 -11.38 -1.26 9.15
C GLY A 162 -10.03 -1.06 8.48
N LEU A 163 -9.90 -1.66 7.30
CA LEU A 163 -8.68 -1.70 6.51
C LEU A 163 -9.00 -1.24 5.09
N CYS A 164 -8.12 -0.43 4.49
CA CYS A 164 -8.17 -0.17 3.05
C CYS A 164 -6.92 -0.66 2.36
N LEU A 165 -7.10 -1.51 1.36
CA LEU A 165 -6.06 -1.82 0.40
C LEU A 165 -6.09 -0.76 -0.70
N ILE A 166 -4.99 -0.04 -0.90
CA ILE A 166 -4.90 1.05 -1.87
C ILE A 166 -3.76 0.80 -2.86
N SER A 167 -3.80 1.44 -4.02
CA SER A 167 -2.93 1.13 -5.16
C SER A 167 -1.52 1.65 -4.97
N THR A 168 -1.37 2.93 -4.67
CA THR A 168 -0.08 3.56 -4.30
C THR A 168 -0.25 4.95 -3.70
N ASP A 169 -1.36 5.63 -3.99
CA ASP A 169 -1.45 7.06 -3.74
C ASP A 169 -2.38 7.33 -2.55
N GLU A 170 -1.79 7.82 -1.46
CA GLU A 170 -2.46 8.49 -0.32
C GLU A 170 -3.00 9.87 -0.76
N SER A 171 -3.80 9.87 -1.82
CA SER A 171 -4.37 11.07 -2.40
C SER A 171 -5.56 11.56 -1.58
N ALA A 172 -5.88 12.85 -1.69
CA ALA A 172 -7.12 13.39 -1.13
C ALA A 172 -8.35 12.63 -1.63
N THR A 173 -8.37 12.18 -2.89
CA THR A 173 -9.47 11.39 -3.46
C THR A 173 -9.64 10.04 -2.77
N THR A 174 -8.55 9.37 -2.42
CA THR A 174 -8.54 8.11 -1.67
C THR A 174 -9.23 8.29 -0.33
N TYR A 175 -8.82 9.31 0.43
CA TYR A 175 -9.39 9.59 1.75
C TYR A 175 -10.84 10.07 1.69
N LYS A 176 -11.21 10.90 0.70
CA LYS A 176 -12.60 11.31 0.48
C LYS A 176 -13.51 10.10 0.22
N THR A 177 -13.04 9.20 -0.64
CA THR A 177 -13.77 7.96 -0.93
C THR A 177 -13.95 7.15 0.34
N PHE A 178 -12.87 6.95 1.11
CA PHE A 178 -12.96 6.25 2.38
C PHE A 178 -13.96 6.89 3.35
N PHE A 179 -13.87 8.19 3.61
CA PHE A 179 -14.77 8.86 4.55
C PHE A 179 -16.24 8.77 4.13
N ARG A 180 -16.53 8.99 2.84
CA ARG A 180 -17.88 8.85 2.30
C ARG A 180 -18.42 7.45 2.52
N GLU A 181 -17.65 6.44 2.12
CA GLU A 181 -18.10 5.04 2.20
C GLU A 181 -18.20 4.56 3.65
N LEU A 182 -17.36 5.08 4.55
CA LEU A 182 -17.50 4.86 5.99
C LEU A 182 -18.83 5.42 6.52
N GLN A 183 -19.19 6.64 6.17
CA GLN A 183 -20.46 7.25 6.59
C GLN A 183 -21.67 6.48 6.03
N VAL A 184 -21.63 6.10 4.76
CA VAL A 184 -22.67 5.27 4.11
C VAL A 184 -22.77 3.89 4.78
N CYS A 185 -21.64 3.28 5.11
CA CYS A 185 -21.63 1.97 5.77
C CYS A 185 -22.17 2.06 7.21
N ALA A 186 -21.78 3.10 7.95
CA ALA A 186 -22.24 3.36 9.31
C ALA A 186 -23.75 3.57 9.37
N SER A 187 -24.32 4.35 8.44
CA SER A 187 -25.77 4.59 8.39
C SER A 187 -26.54 3.32 8.09
N ARG A 188 -26.01 2.42 7.26
CA ARG A 188 -26.62 1.11 6.98
C ARG A 188 -26.58 0.13 8.15
N ILE A 189 -25.58 0.23 9.02
CA ILE A 189 -25.39 -0.72 10.13
C ILE A 189 -26.12 -0.30 11.41
N ASN A 190 -26.07 0.99 11.74
CA ASN A 190 -26.55 1.54 13.01
C ASN A 190 -27.70 2.54 12.84
N TYR A 191 -28.17 2.81 11.62
CA TYR A 191 -29.20 3.83 11.34
C TYR A 191 -28.85 5.21 11.92
N GLN A 192 -27.55 5.52 12.01
CA GLN A 192 -27.03 6.75 12.56
C GLN A 192 -26.06 7.42 11.58
N THR A 193 -26.12 8.74 11.55
CA THR A 193 -25.18 9.57 10.81
C THR A 193 -23.86 9.64 11.57
N TYR A 194 -22.83 8.98 11.03
CA TYR A 194 -21.49 9.05 11.59
C TYR A 194 -20.79 10.36 11.18
N THR A 195 -20.27 11.09 12.16
CA THR A 195 -19.61 12.39 11.93
C THR A 195 -18.15 12.32 12.36
N ILE A 196 -17.26 12.56 11.41
CA ILE A 196 -15.82 12.66 11.66
C ILE A 196 -15.49 14.13 11.90
N SER A 197 -15.07 14.46 13.11
CA SER A 197 -14.71 15.83 13.49
C SER A 197 -13.20 16.08 13.39
N HIS A 198 -12.39 15.05 13.65
CA HIS A 198 -10.94 15.14 13.65
C HIS A 198 -10.33 13.87 13.04
N ALA A 199 -9.23 14.05 12.32
CA ALA A 199 -8.40 12.96 11.82
C ALA A 199 -6.97 13.13 12.35
N MET A 200 -6.38 12.06 12.89
CA MET A 200 -4.99 12.00 13.33
C MET A 200 -4.23 11.08 12.39
N ALA A 201 -3.17 11.59 11.75
CA ALA A 201 -2.39 10.83 10.79
C ALA A 201 -1.02 11.47 10.53
N ASP A 202 -0.08 10.64 10.08
CA ASP A 202 1.17 11.09 9.48
C ASP A 202 0.93 11.33 7.97
N GLY A 203 1.38 12.47 7.40
CA GLY A 203 1.15 12.80 5.98
C GLY A 203 -0.06 13.72 5.72
N ALA A 204 -0.09 14.87 6.38
CA ALA A 204 -1.27 15.73 6.57
C ALA A 204 -2.00 16.27 5.32
N ALA A 205 -1.37 16.40 4.15
CA ALA A 205 -1.95 17.20 3.06
C ALA A 205 -3.21 16.58 2.42
N GLY A 206 -3.17 15.28 2.09
CA GLY A 206 -4.29 14.57 1.47
C GLY A 206 -5.49 14.45 2.41
N ILE A 207 -5.22 14.11 3.67
CA ILE A 207 -6.23 13.95 4.72
C ILE A 207 -6.87 15.30 5.06
N THR A 208 -6.08 16.36 5.22
CA THR A 208 -6.62 17.71 5.51
C THR A 208 -7.55 18.18 4.40
N SER A 209 -7.15 17.99 3.14
CA SER A 209 -7.98 18.34 1.99
C SER A 209 -9.27 17.53 1.97
N ALA A 210 -9.20 16.22 2.22
CA ALA A 210 -10.37 15.35 2.27
C ALA A 210 -11.33 15.71 3.42
N MET A 211 -10.81 16.03 4.61
CA MET A 211 -11.60 16.44 5.77
C MET A 211 -12.34 17.76 5.53
N SER A 212 -11.74 18.72 4.83
CA SER A 212 -12.35 20.03 4.55
C SER A 212 -13.59 19.96 3.65
N GLU A 213 -13.74 18.86 2.90
CA GLU A 213 -14.85 18.62 1.98
C GLU A 213 -15.89 17.65 2.55
N LEU A 214 -15.70 17.18 3.79
CA LEU A 214 -16.74 16.39 4.43
C LEU A 214 -17.96 17.26 4.70
N PRO A 215 -19.17 16.82 4.35
CA PRO A 215 -20.37 17.54 4.71
C PRO A 215 -20.41 17.64 6.24
N LEU A 216 -20.38 18.87 6.74
CA LEU A 216 -20.57 19.16 8.16
C LEU A 216 -21.99 18.70 8.52
N GLY A 217 -22.08 17.50 9.09
CA GLY A 217 -23.26 16.89 9.70
C GLY A 217 -24.58 17.32 9.07
N ASN A 218 -24.97 16.68 7.96
CA ASN A 218 -26.35 16.40 7.55
C ASN A 218 -26.30 15.68 6.19
N ILE A 219 -26.15 14.35 6.23
CA ILE A 219 -26.61 13.51 5.12
C ILE A 219 -28.04 13.11 5.53
N PRO A 220 -29.06 13.40 4.70
CA PRO A 220 -30.46 13.19 5.04
C PRO A 220 -30.81 11.73 5.33
#